data_AF-A0A3S3QIT8-F1
#
_entry.id   AF-A0A3S3QIT8-F1
#
_cell.length_a   1.000
_cell.length_b   1.000
_cell.length_c   1.000
_cell.angle_alpha   90.00
_cell.angle_beta   90.00
_cell.angle_gamma   90.00
#
_symmetry.space_group_name_H-M   'P 1'
#
loop_
_entity.id
_entity.type
_entity.pdbx_description
1 polymer ?
#
loop_
_entity_poly.entity_id
_entity_poly.type
_entity_poly.pdbx_seq_one_letter_code
_entity_poly.pdbx_strand_id
1 'polypeptide(L)'
;MECSKHIHFIATESDVKDTLDDSKENETEEVEEIGLVEGLESLMVLNEATPTTEKKWDYSNPGYLDALKHLADLKEEGKIKTLALTNFDTERLQIILENGIPIVSNQVQHSIVDMRPQQRMAELCQLTGVKLITYGTVMGGLLSEKFLDTNVSIPFAGPPLNTPSLQKYIRMVDAWGGWSLFQVLLRTLKKIASKHGVSIPTVAVKYILNQPAVAGSMVGVRFGLSEHVQDINAVFPLVLDDDDKMSIDEVSKKGKDLIRIIGDCGDEYRRA
;
A
#
# COMPACT_ATOMS: atom_id res chain seq x y z
N MET A 1 1.46 -30.23 5.52
CA MET A 1 2.45 -29.16 5.62
C MET A 1 1.71 -27.96 6.18
N GLU A 2 1.75 -27.78 7.50
CA GLU A 2 1.16 -26.61 8.16
C GLU A 2 2.07 -25.41 7.87
N CYS A 3 1.56 -24.46 7.10
CA CYS A 3 2.24 -23.18 6.88
C CYS A 3 1.93 -22.31 8.11
N SER A 4 2.90 -22.14 9.00
CA SER A 4 2.78 -21.25 10.16
C SER A 4 2.66 -19.81 9.64
N LYS A 5 1.47 -19.21 9.76
CA LYS A 5 1.18 -17.84 9.33
C LYS A 5 1.62 -16.89 10.44
N HIS A 6 2.70 -16.16 10.22
CA HIS A 6 3.18 -15.14 11.16
C HIS A 6 2.80 -13.75 10.66
N ILE A 7 2.21 -12.93 11.54
CA ILE A 7 2.02 -11.49 11.33
C ILE A 7 3.38 -10.85 11.59
N HIS A 8 3.95 -10.18 10.59
CA HIS A 8 5.26 -9.53 10.71
C HIS A 8 5.09 -8.01 10.77
N PHE A 9 5.74 -7.39 11.76
CA PHE A 9 5.83 -5.93 11.88
C PHE A 9 6.90 -5.41 10.91
N ILE A 10 6.52 -4.43 10.09
CA ILE A 10 7.44 -3.69 9.23
C ILE A 10 7.81 -2.42 9.99
N ALA A 11 9.05 -2.33 10.45
CA ALA A 11 9.60 -1.10 10.98
C ALA A 11 9.87 -0.13 9.82
N THR A 12 9.46 1.14 9.98
CA THR A 12 9.82 2.22 9.05
C THR A 12 10.76 3.20 9.75
N GLU A 13 11.44 4.04 8.99
CA GLU A 13 12.52 4.95 9.43
C GLU A 13 12.20 5.84 10.66
N SER A 14 10.93 5.98 11.07
CA SER A 14 10.57 6.58 12.36
C SER A 14 11.25 5.86 13.53
N ASP A 15 11.36 4.54 13.48
CA ASP A 15 11.81 3.72 14.61
C ASP A 15 13.32 3.82 14.84
N VAL A 16 14.08 4.31 13.85
CA VAL A 16 15.54 4.50 13.96
C VAL A 16 15.89 5.87 14.56
N LYS A 17 15.03 6.88 14.39
CA LYS A 17 15.25 8.20 15.03
C LYS A 17 15.04 8.15 16.53
N ASP A 18 14.07 7.37 17.00
CA ASP A 18 13.76 7.27 18.43
C ASP A 18 14.83 6.51 19.22
N THR A 19 15.65 5.67 18.56
CA THR A 19 16.84 5.08 19.19
C THR A 19 18.02 6.06 19.36
N LEU A 20 17.95 7.29 18.83
CA LEU A 20 19.05 8.25 18.82
C LEU A 20 18.71 9.64 19.39
N ASP A 21 17.45 9.95 19.73
CA ASP A 21 17.05 11.24 20.30
C ASP A 21 15.98 11.07 21.39
N ASP A 22 16.40 11.00 22.65
CA ASP A 22 15.58 10.84 23.87
C ASP A 22 14.63 12.03 24.17
N SER A 23 14.35 12.93 23.22
CA SER A 23 13.88 14.28 23.55
C SER A 23 12.64 14.83 22.83
N LYS A 24 11.75 14.01 22.25
CA LYS A 24 10.45 14.53 21.75
C LYS A 24 9.28 13.54 21.88
N GLU A 25 8.55 13.62 22.99
CA GLU A 25 7.15 13.19 23.05
C GLU A 25 6.29 14.16 22.23
N ASN A 26 5.79 13.71 21.08
CA ASN A 26 4.67 14.35 20.40
C ASN A 26 3.52 13.35 20.36
N GLU A 27 2.43 13.66 21.06
CA GLU A 27 1.16 12.92 21.00
C GLU A 27 0.67 12.84 19.55
N THR A 28 0.92 11.69 18.92
CA THR A 28 0.31 11.28 17.66
C THR A 28 -0.69 10.18 18.02
N GLU A 29 -1.95 10.32 17.58
CA GLU A 29 -2.91 9.20 17.64
C GLU A 29 -2.25 7.99 16.98
N GLU A 30 -1.87 6.98 17.77
CA GLU A 30 -1.24 5.75 17.28
C GLU A 30 -2.19 5.02 16.34
N VAL A 31 -1.96 5.19 15.03
CA VAL A 31 -2.50 4.30 14.02
C VAL A 31 -1.49 3.19 13.84
N GLU A 32 -1.77 2.02 14.41
CA GLU A 32 -0.96 0.83 14.14
C GLU A 32 -1.31 0.27 12.75
N GLU A 33 -0.30 0.03 11.92
CA GLU A 33 -0.46 -0.68 10.66
C GLU A 33 -0.10 -2.14 10.83
N ILE A 34 -1.07 -3.03 10.58
CA ILE A 34 -0.81 -4.48 10.60
C ILE A 34 -0.40 -4.90 9.19
N GLY A 35 0.83 -5.39 9.05
CA GLY A 35 1.33 -5.99 7.83
C GLY A 35 0.80 -7.43 7.66
N LEU A 36 -0.02 -7.65 6.64
CA LEU A 36 -0.31 -9.01 6.16
C LEU A 36 0.79 -9.40 5.18
N VAL A 37 1.86 -10.00 5.70
CA VAL A 37 3.05 -10.35 4.93
C VAL A 37 3.39 -11.81 5.16
N GLU A 38 3.66 -12.56 4.10
CA GLU A 38 4.25 -13.89 4.23
C GLU A 38 5.78 -13.82 4.10
N GLY A 39 6.51 -14.24 5.13
CA GLY A 39 7.93 -14.62 5.02
C GLY A 39 8.97 -13.49 5.01
N LEU A 40 8.64 -12.27 5.46
CA LEU A 40 9.64 -11.19 5.62
C LEU A 40 9.95 -10.94 7.10
N GLU A 41 11.08 -11.45 7.56
CA GLU A 41 11.61 -11.12 8.89
C GLU A 41 12.54 -9.90 8.81
N SER A 42 12.14 -8.80 9.46
CA SER A 42 12.93 -7.57 9.75
C SER A 42 13.53 -6.84 8.55
N LEU A 43 13.01 -5.64 8.30
CA LEU A 43 13.22 -4.82 7.11
C LEU A 43 13.79 -3.46 7.51
N MET A 44 14.94 -3.05 6.96
CA MET A 44 15.32 -1.64 6.97
C MET A 44 14.76 -0.98 5.71
N VAL A 45 13.83 -0.06 5.93
CA VAL A 45 13.13 0.67 4.88
C VAL A 45 13.78 2.04 4.74
N LEU A 46 14.34 2.33 3.58
CA LEU A 46 14.60 3.71 3.20
C LEU A 46 13.30 4.34 2.73
N ASN A 47 12.82 5.31 3.50
CA ASN A 47 11.61 6.03 3.14
C ASN A 47 11.97 7.26 2.30
N GLU A 48 11.28 7.43 1.17
CA GLU A 48 11.41 8.66 0.40
C GLU A 48 10.54 9.81 0.91
N ALA A 49 9.49 9.51 1.69
CA ALA A 49 8.61 10.49 2.29
C ALA A 49 7.68 9.82 3.29
N THR A 50 7.79 10.17 4.58
CA THR A 50 6.59 10.16 5.42
C THR A 50 5.74 11.38 5.02
N PRO A 51 4.39 11.33 5.09
CA PRO A 51 3.54 12.49 4.85
C PRO A 51 3.87 13.71 5.74
N THR A 52 4.71 13.53 6.77
CA THR A 52 5.07 14.49 7.79
C THR A 52 6.50 15.04 7.66
N THR A 53 7.34 14.51 6.76
CA THR A 53 8.72 15.01 6.55
C THR A 53 8.89 15.58 5.15
N GLU A 54 9.14 16.89 5.05
CA GLU A 54 9.40 17.67 3.82
C GLU A 54 10.65 17.23 3.01
N LYS A 55 11.26 16.08 3.30
CA LYS A 55 12.44 15.57 2.60
C LYS A 55 12.06 14.47 1.63
N LYS A 56 11.91 14.87 0.37
CA LYS A 56 11.81 13.98 -0.79
C LYS A 56 13.19 13.82 -1.43
N TRP A 57 13.54 12.63 -1.91
CA TRP A 57 14.76 12.46 -2.70
C TRP A 57 14.64 13.22 -4.02
N ASP A 58 15.64 14.07 -4.28
CA ASP A 58 15.82 14.65 -5.59
C ASP A 58 16.52 13.64 -6.49
N TYR A 59 15.76 13.01 -7.40
CA TYR A 59 16.28 12.03 -8.34
C TYR A 59 17.27 12.60 -9.36
N SER A 60 17.41 13.92 -9.46
CA SER A 60 18.51 14.53 -10.21
C SER A 60 19.86 14.40 -9.49
N ASN A 61 19.84 14.14 -8.18
CA ASN A 61 21.01 13.87 -7.37
C ASN A 61 21.19 12.36 -7.16
N PRO A 62 22.27 11.74 -7.70
CA PRO A 62 22.52 10.31 -7.54
C PRO A 62 22.93 9.89 -6.11
N GLY A 63 23.04 10.81 -5.15
CA GLY A 63 23.48 10.52 -3.78
C GLY A 63 22.63 9.49 -3.03
N TYR A 64 21.39 9.24 -3.46
CA TYR A 64 20.59 8.12 -2.93
C TYR A 64 21.23 6.75 -3.20
N LEU A 65 21.97 6.59 -4.32
CA LEU A 65 22.70 5.37 -4.63
C LEU A 65 23.88 5.15 -3.69
N ASP A 66 24.59 6.22 -3.32
CA ASP A 66 25.71 6.12 -2.37
C ASP A 66 25.21 5.77 -0.97
N ALA A 67 24.08 6.37 -0.55
CA ALA A 67 23.41 6.00 0.69
C ALA A 67 22.97 4.53 0.69
N LEU A 68 22.37 4.06 -0.41
CA LEU A 68 21.95 2.67 -0.55
C LEU A 68 23.13 1.67 -0.57
N LYS A 69 24.25 2.03 -1.19
CA LYS A 69 25.49 1.24 -1.13
C LYS A 69 26.00 1.12 0.29
N HIS A 70 26.02 2.22 1.05
CA HIS A 70 26.41 2.17 2.45
C HIS A 70 25.49 1.25 3.28
N LEU A 71 24.18 1.27 3.03
CA LEU A 71 23.27 0.32 3.69
C LEU A 71 23.50 -1.13 3.24
N ALA A 72 23.93 -1.35 2.00
CA ALA A 72 24.34 -2.67 1.53
C ALA A 72 25.60 -3.17 2.26
N ASP A 73 26.60 -2.30 2.48
CA ASP A 73 27.78 -2.63 3.29
C ASP A 73 27.36 -3.02 4.73
N LEU A 74 26.47 -2.24 5.36
CA LEU A 74 25.94 -2.54 6.70
C LEU A 74 25.16 -3.87 6.74
N LYS A 75 24.52 -4.26 5.64
CA LYS A 75 23.88 -5.57 5.50
C LYS A 75 24.93 -6.70 5.41
N GLU A 76 26.01 -6.52 4.66
CA GLU A 76 27.11 -7.49 4.59
C GLU A 76 27.83 -7.64 5.93
N GLU A 77 27.95 -6.55 6.69
CA GLU A 77 28.46 -6.55 8.08
C GLU A 77 27.50 -7.21 9.08
N GLY A 78 26.29 -7.61 8.67
CA GLY A 78 25.29 -8.25 9.50
C GLY A 78 24.53 -7.31 10.44
N LYS A 79 24.70 -5.99 10.31
CA LYS A 79 23.98 -4.98 11.10
C LYS A 79 22.55 -4.78 10.60
N ILE A 80 22.31 -4.99 9.30
CA ILE A 80 20.99 -4.96 8.67
C ILE A 80 20.68 -6.33 8.09
N LYS A 81 19.48 -6.85 8.35
CA LYS A 81 19.06 -8.15 7.82
C LYS A 81 18.60 -8.05 6.36
N THR A 82 17.76 -7.07 6.03
CA THR A 82 17.23 -6.90 4.66
C THR A 82 17.07 -5.42 4.32
N LEU A 83 17.16 -5.11 3.01
CA LEU A 83 17.00 -3.76 2.48
C LEU A 83 15.72 -3.66 1.66
N ALA A 84 14.93 -2.63 1.94
CA ALA A 84 13.75 -2.30 1.17
C ALA A 84 13.62 -0.81 0.90
N LEU A 85 12.79 -0.53 -0.09
CA LEU A 85 12.43 0.81 -0.54
C LEU A 85 10.97 1.10 -0.18
N THR A 86 10.64 2.37 -0.08
CA THR A 86 9.26 2.85 -0.02
C THR A 86 9.08 3.99 -1.00
N ASN A 87 8.07 3.91 -1.87
CA ASN A 87 7.67 4.94 -2.85
C ASN A 87 8.67 5.23 -3.98
N PHE A 88 9.63 4.35 -4.24
CA PHE A 88 10.49 4.45 -5.42
C PHE A 88 9.69 4.14 -6.69
N ASP A 89 9.90 4.93 -7.76
CA ASP A 89 9.34 4.64 -9.08
C ASP A 89 10.04 3.44 -9.76
N THR A 90 9.46 2.96 -10.86
CA THR A 90 9.99 1.79 -11.56
C THR A 90 11.39 2.04 -12.13
N GLU A 91 11.65 3.25 -12.63
CA GLU A 91 12.95 3.59 -13.23
C GLU A 91 14.06 3.59 -12.17
N ARG A 92 13.78 4.10 -10.96
CA ARG A 92 14.77 4.21 -9.88
C ARG A 92 15.01 2.86 -9.25
N LEU A 93 13.96 2.06 -9.04
CA LEU A 93 14.13 0.67 -8.65
C LEU A 93 15.03 -0.08 -9.64
N GLN A 94 14.82 0.09 -10.94
CA GLN A 94 15.65 -0.54 -11.96
C GLN A 94 17.12 -0.10 -11.85
N ILE A 95 17.40 1.21 -11.77
CA ILE A 95 18.76 1.75 -11.63
C ILE A 95 19.45 1.19 -10.38
N ILE A 96 18.75 1.11 -9.25
CA ILE A 96 19.27 0.58 -7.99
C ILE A 96 19.69 -0.89 -8.15
N LEU A 97 18.84 -1.70 -8.76
CA LEU A 97 19.10 -3.12 -9.00
C LEU A 97 20.26 -3.33 -9.99
N GLU A 98 20.34 -2.51 -11.05
CA GLU A 98 21.46 -2.53 -12.00
C GLU A 98 22.81 -2.14 -11.35
N ASN A 99 22.78 -1.41 -10.24
CA ASN A 99 23.95 -1.11 -9.42
C ASN A 99 24.30 -2.22 -8.40
N GLY A 100 23.61 -3.37 -8.45
CA GLY A 100 23.90 -4.53 -7.59
C GLY A 100 23.43 -4.39 -6.15
N ILE A 101 22.58 -3.40 -5.83
CA ILE A 101 22.08 -3.19 -4.48
C ILE A 101 20.95 -4.21 -4.20
N PRO A 102 21.06 -5.05 -3.15
CA PRO A 102 20.17 -6.21 -2.95
C PRO A 102 18.84 -5.83 -2.27
N ILE A 103 17.99 -5.12 -3.00
CA ILE A 103 16.63 -4.75 -2.55
C ILE A 103 15.71 -5.96 -2.57
N VAL A 104 14.99 -6.21 -1.48
CA VAL A 104 14.04 -7.34 -1.37
C VAL A 104 12.59 -6.92 -1.62
N SER A 105 12.23 -5.67 -1.32
CA SER A 105 10.88 -5.16 -1.54
C SER A 105 10.82 -3.66 -1.79
N ASN A 106 9.76 -3.23 -2.48
CA ASN A 106 9.37 -1.83 -2.59
C ASN A 106 7.93 -1.66 -2.08
N GLN A 107 7.75 -0.80 -1.09
CA GLN A 107 6.45 -0.51 -0.51
C GLN A 107 5.77 0.64 -1.28
N VAL A 108 4.56 0.42 -1.81
CA VAL A 108 3.87 1.36 -2.71
C VAL A 108 2.38 1.45 -2.46
N GLN A 109 1.75 2.58 -2.83
CA GLN A 109 0.30 2.71 -2.82
C GLN A 109 -0.31 1.77 -3.86
N HIS A 110 -1.19 0.88 -3.43
CA HIS A 110 -1.86 -0.01 -4.37
C HIS A 110 -3.25 -0.44 -3.86
N SER A 111 -4.26 -0.18 -4.67
CA SER A 111 -5.66 -0.57 -4.42
C SER A 111 -6.34 -0.90 -5.76
N ILE A 112 -7.59 -1.37 -5.73
CA ILE A 112 -8.36 -1.62 -6.96
C ILE A 112 -8.56 -0.35 -7.81
N VAL A 113 -8.56 0.83 -7.16
CA VAL A 113 -8.63 2.14 -7.82
C VAL A 113 -7.25 2.54 -8.36
N ASP A 114 -6.19 2.25 -7.60
CA ASP A 114 -4.81 2.60 -7.96
C ASP A 114 -4.03 1.38 -8.45
N MET A 115 -4.21 1.06 -9.74
CA MET A 115 -3.55 -0.07 -10.41
C MET A 115 -2.23 0.32 -11.10
N ARG A 116 -1.68 1.52 -10.82
CA ARG A 116 -0.38 1.97 -11.38
C ARG A 116 0.76 0.96 -11.11
N PRO A 117 0.88 0.37 -9.90
CA PRO A 117 1.91 -0.65 -9.65
C PRO A 117 1.84 -1.89 -10.54
N GLN A 118 0.66 -2.22 -11.09
CA GLN A 118 0.47 -3.39 -11.98
C GLN A 118 0.88 -3.12 -13.43
N GLN A 119 1.35 -1.91 -13.75
CA GLN A 119 1.86 -1.59 -15.08
C GLN A 119 3.32 -2.03 -15.19
N ARG A 120 4.28 -1.10 -15.04
CA ARG A 120 5.71 -1.39 -15.23
C ARG A 120 6.38 -2.00 -14.00
N MET A 121 5.99 -1.55 -12.81
CA MET A 121 6.60 -1.96 -11.53
C MET A 121 6.44 -3.46 -11.26
N ALA A 122 5.24 -4.02 -11.45
CA ALA A 122 4.98 -5.45 -11.22
C ALA A 122 5.77 -6.35 -12.18
N GLU A 123 5.98 -5.93 -13.43
CA GLU A 123 6.82 -6.67 -14.39
C GLU A 123 8.29 -6.68 -13.93
N LEU A 124 8.84 -5.53 -13.56
CA LEU A 124 10.21 -5.43 -13.04
C LEU A 124 10.39 -6.29 -11.78
N CYS A 125 9.43 -6.25 -10.85
CA CYS A 125 9.44 -7.05 -9.63
C CYS A 125 9.44 -8.56 -9.93
N GLN A 126 8.65 -9.01 -10.90
CA GLN A 126 8.63 -10.42 -11.32
C GLN A 126 9.95 -10.86 -11.97
N LEU A 127 10.58 -9.99 -12.77
CA LEU A 127 11.86 -10.29 -13.44
C LEU A 127 13.04 -10.33 -12.46
N THR A 128 13.02 -9.48 -11.43
CA THR A 128 14.16 -9.28 -10.52
C THR A 128 14.01 -10.02 -9.19
N GLY A 129 12.81 -10.51 -8.88
CA GLY A 129 12.50 -11.18 -7.61
C GLY A 129 12.13 -10.22 -6.48
N VAL A 130 12.20 -8.90 -6.69
CA VAL A 130 11.72 -7.88 -5.75
C VAL A 130 10.22 -8.06 -5.51
N LYS A 131 9.78 -7.87 -4.27
CA LYS A 131 8.36 -7.96 -3.88
C LYS A 131 7.73 -6.60 -3.64
N LEU A 132 6.42 -6.51 -3.87
CA LEU A 132 5.63 -5.35 -3.50
C LEU A 132 4.96 -5.55 -2.15
N ILE A 133 5.08 -4.54 -1.30
CA ILE A 133 4.28 -4.40 -0.07
C ILE A 133 3.33 -3.23 -0.27
N THR A 134 2.03 -3.47 -0.18
CA THR A 134 1.04 -2.46 -0.55
C THR A 134 0.54 -1.70 0.67
N TYR A 135 0.37 -0.39 0.56
CA TYR A 135 -0.44 0.38 1.52
C TYR A 135 -1.60 1.06 0.81
N GLY A 136 -2.54 1.60 1.60
CA GLY A 136 -3.70 2.27 1.05
C GLY A 136 -4.65 1.33 0.30
N THR A 137 -4.50 0.02 0.51
CA THR A 137 -5.25 -1.03 -0.17
C THR A 137 -6.75 -0.94 0.07
N VAL A 138 -7.15 -0.49 1.26
CA VAL A 138 -8.55 -0.18 1.61
C VAL A 138 -8.89 1.32 1.51
N MET A 139 -7.98 2.11 0.95
CA MET A 139 -8.16 3.55 0.68
C MET A 139 -8.59 4.36 1.91
N GLY A 140 -7.93 4.14 3.05
CA GLY A 140 -8.25 4.82 4.31
C GLY A 140 -9.64 4.48 4.86
N GLY A 141 -10.24 3.38 4.38
CA GLY A 141 -11.59 2.94 4.73
C GLY A 141 -12.66 3.26 3.68
N LEU A 142 -12.33 3.95 2.57
CA LEU A 142 -13.30 4.21 1.49
C LEU A 142 -13.84 2.93 0.85
N LEU A 143 -13.01 1.88 0.74
CA LEU A 143 -13.43 0.56 0.28
C LEU A 143 -14.09 -0.23 1.42
N SER A 144 -15.22 0.26 1.91
CA SER A 144 -16.01 -0.41 2.95
C SER A 144 -17.51 -0.17 2.80
N GLU A 145 -18.29 -0.99 3.48
CA GLU A 145 -19.76 -0.89 3.56
C GLU A 145 -20.22 0.48 4.04
N LYS A 146 -19.40 1.14 4.87
CA LYS A 146 -19.67 2.47 5.44
C LYS A 146 -19.92 3.54 4.37
N PHE A 147 -19.32 3.40 3.19
CA PHE A 147 -19.44 4.36 2.08
C PHE A 147 -20.32 3.86 0.93
N LEU A 148 -20.86 2.64 1.02
CA LEU A 148 -21.74 2.07 0.00
C LEU A 148 -23.07 2.80 -0.08
N ASP A 149 -23.47 3.17 -1.30
CA ASP A 149 -24.71 3.90 -1.63
C ASP A 149 -24.88 5.22 -0.84
N THR A 150 -23.75 5.82 -0.42
CA THR A 150 -23.69 7.12 0.23
C THR A 150 -23.37 8.23 -0.77
N ASN A 151 -23.75 9.48 -0.43
CA ASN A 151 -23.35 10.65 -1.18
C ASN A 151 -22.50 11.58 -0.29
N VAL A 152 -21.18 11.53 -0.48
CA VAL A 152 -20.21 12.32 0.30
C VAL A 152 -20.24 13.81 -0.05
N SER A 153 -20.87 14.22 -1.16
CA SER A 153 -21.04 15.62 -1.54
C SER A 153 -22.21 16.30 -0.84
N ILE A 154 -23.10 15.53 -0.20
CA ILE A 154 -24.23 16.08 0.56
C ILE A 154 -23.85 16.05 2.05
N PRO A 155 -23.74 17.21 2.71
CA PRO A 155 -23.50 17.27 4.16
C PRO A 155 -24.52 16.39 4.90
N PHE A 156 -24.05 15.61 5.88
CA PHE A 156 -24.85 14.70 6.72
C PHE A 156 -25.45 13.46 6.03
N ALA A 157 -25.31 13.28 4.70
CA ALA A 157 -25.81 12.11 3.97
C ALA A 157 -24.77 11.00 3.76
N GLY A 158 -23.60 11.14 4.38
CA GLY A 158 -22.53 10.17 4.34
C GLY A 158 -21.55 10.35 5.49
N PRO A 159 -20.69 9.36 5.74
CA PRO A 159 -19.67 9.48 6.76
C PRO A 159 -18.69 10.62 6.43
N PRO A 160 -18.19 11.34 7.44
CA PRO A 160 -17.28 12.44 7.20
C PRO A 160 -15.93 11.94 6.68
N LEU A 161 -15.34 12.69 5.75
CA LEU A 161 -13.97 12.50 5.28
C LEU A 161 -13.01 13.25 6.22
N ASN A 162 -12.94 12.84 7.50
CA ASN A 162 -12.29 13.60 8.56
C ASN A 162 -10.84 13.20 8.84
N THR A 163 -10.27 12.23 8.13
CA THR A 163 -8.88 11.82 8.30
C THR A 163 -8.00 12.27 7.14
N PRO A 164 -6.70 12.57 7.36
CA PRO A 164 -5.76 12.88 6.28
C PRO A 164 -5.74 11.80 5.20
N SER A 165 -5.82 10.52 5.60
CA SER A 165 -5.91 9.38 4.67
C SER A 165 -7.15 9.45 3.79
N LEU A 166 -8.34 9.64 4.36
CA LEU A 166 -9.58 9.77 3.57
C LEU A 166 -9.50 10.95 2.58
N GLN A 167 -8.95 12.09 3.02
CA GLN A 167 -8.73 13.27 2.17
C GLN A 167 -7.74 13.00 1.04
N LYS A 168 -6.71 12.19 1.27
CA LYS A 168 -5.78 11.74 0.23
C LYS A 168 -6.47 10.83 -0.78
N TYR A 169 -7.20 9.82 -0.31
CA TYR A 169 -7.76 8.78 -1.18
C TYR A 169 -9.00 9.24 -1.96
N ILE A 170 -9.76 10.23 -1.46
CA ILE A 170 -10.86 10.80 -2.26
C ILE A 170 -10.32 11.48 -3.54
N ARG A 171 -9.14 12.12 -3.49
CA ARG A 171 -8.50 12.69 -4.68
C ARG A 171 -8.12 11.61 -5.70
N MET A 172 -7.72 10.43 -5.24
CA MET A 172 -7.47 9.27 -6.11
C MET A 172 -8.76 8.80 -6.78
N VAL A 173 -9.87 8.75 -6.04
CA VAL A 173 -11.19 8.43 -6.60
C VAL A 173 -11.61 9.43 -7.67
N ASP A 174 -11.45 10.73 -7.41
CA ASP A 174 -11.78 11.80 -8.35
C ASP A 174 -10.95 11.73 -9.64
N ALA A 175 -9.64 11.47 -9.51
CA ALA A 175 -8.75 11.28 -10.65
C ALA A 175 -9.12 10.03 -11.47
N TRP A 176 -9.49 8.93 -10.80
CA TRP A 176 -9.77 7.64 -11.45
C TRP A 176 -11.12 7.63 -12.18
N GLY A 177 -12.20 8.11 -11.57
CA GLY A 177 -13.52 8.06 -12.22
C GLY A 177 -14.65 8.76 -11.47
N GLY A 178 -14.31 9.44 -10.38
CA GLY A 178 -15.26 10.12 -9.51
C GLY A 178 -16.11 9.16 -8.68
N TRP A 179 -16.89 9.75 -7.78
CA TRP A 179 -17.70 9.02 -6.80
C TRP A 179 -18.71 8.07 -7.45
N SER A 180 -19.29 8.45 -8.59
CA SER A 180 -20.28 7.62 -9.29
C SER A 180 -19.72 6.27 -9.74
N LEU A 181 -18.52 6.26 -10.32
CA LEU A 181 -17.86 5.01 -10.70
C LEU A 181 -17.40 4.23 -9.46
N PHE A 182 -16.93 4.94 -8.43
CA PHE A 182 -16.57 4.33 -7.16
C PHE A 182 -17.74 3.59 -6.50
N GLN A 183 -18.97 4.12 -6.59
CA GLN A 183 -20.16 3.43 -6.11
C GLN A 183 -20.49 2.17 -6.92
N VAL A 184 -20.20 2.14 -8.22
CA VAL A 184 -20.31 0.90 -9.03
C VAL A 184 -19.30 -0.13 -8.54
N LEU A 185 -18.08 0.29 -8.21
CA LEU A 185 -17.07 -0.59 -7.63
C LEU A 185 -17.53 -1.13 -6.27
N LEU A 186 -17.98 -0.27 -5.34
CA LEU A 186 -18.46 -0.70 -4.02
C LEU A 186 -19.62 -1.70 -4.11
N ARG A 187 -20.60 -1.47 -5.00
CA ARG A 187 -21.69 -2.43 -5.23
C ARG A 187 -21.19 -3.77 -5.78
N THR A 188 -20.18 -3.73 -6.66
CA THR A 188 -19.57 -4.95 -7.22
C THR A 188 -18.85 -5.74 -6.12
N LEU A 189 -18.02 -5.06 -5.33
CA LEU A 189 -17.36 -5.67 -4.18
C LEU A 189 -18.36 -6.17 -3.15
N LYS A 190 -19.48 -5.46 -2.93
CA LYS A 190 -20.51 -5.91 -2.00
C LYS A 190 -21.16 -7.23 -2.42
N LYS A 191 -21.40 -7.42 -3.73
CA LYS A 191 -21.95 -8.68 -4.26
C LYS A 191 -20.98 -9.84 -4.01
N ILE A 192 -19.70 -9.65 -4.29
CA ILE A 192 -18.64 -10.64 -4.05
C ILE A 192 -18.50 -10.93 -2.55
N ALA A 193 -18.44 -9.88 -1.73
CA ALA A 193 -18.36 -9.98 -0.28
C ALA A 193 -19.54 -10.79 0.29
N SER A 194 -20.75 -10.54 -0.21
CA SER A 194 -21.96 -11.28 0.20
C SER A 194 -21.94 -12.75 -0.26
N LYS A 195 -21.42 -13.03 -1.46
CA LYS A 195 -21.23 -14.40 -1.98
C LYS A 195 -20.29 -15.22 -1.08
N HIS A 196 -19.23 -14.61 -0.58
CA HIS A 196 -18.20 -15.28 0.23
C HIS A 196 -18.39 -15.14 1.76
N GLY A 197 -19.39 -14.38 2.20
CA GLY A 197 -19.65 -14.15 3.63
C GLY A 197 -18.57 -13.31 4.34
N VAL A 198 -17.92 -12.42 3.62
CA VAL A 198 -16.85 -11.52 4.12
C VAL A 198 -17.24 -10.05 3.91
N SER A 199 -16.38 -9.13 4.32
CA SER A 199 -16.58 -7.68 4.12
C SER A 199 -15.95 -7.17 2.81
N ILE A 200 -16.38 -5.99 2.36
CA ILE A 200 -15.79 -5.30 1.19
C ILE A 200 -14.26 -5.13 1.36
N PRO A 201 -13.73 -4.66 2.51
CA PRO A 201 -12.30 -4.57 2.74
C PRO A 201 -11.56 -5.90 2.54
N THR A 202 -12.11 -7.01 3.06
CA THR A 202 -11.49 -8.34 2.91
C THR A 202 -11.36 -8.74 1.44
N VAL A 203 -12.40 -8.51 0.62
CA VAL A 203 -12.34 -8.77 -0.83
C VAL A 203 -11.29 -7.88 -1.50
N ALA A 204 -11.26 -6.59 -1.16
CA ALA A 204 -10.30 -5.64 -1.75
C ALA A 204 -8.84 -6.02 -1.44
N VAL A 205 -8.55 -6.33 -0.18
CA VAL A 205 -7.22 -6.78 0.26
C VAL A 205 -6.85 -8.09 -0.44
N LYS A 206 -7.76 -9.08 -0.46
CA LYS A 206 -7.48 -10.37 -1.11
C LYS A 206 -7.21 -10.22 -2.61
N TYR A 207 -7.97 -9.38 -3.31
CA TYR A 207 -7.75 -9.14 -4.74
C TYR A 207 -6.36 -8.55 -5.02
N ILE A 208 -5.86 -7.66 -4.16
CA ILE A 208 -4.51 -7.08 -4.29
C ILE A 208 -3.42 -8.07 -3.89
N LEU A 209 -3.61 -8.85 -2.83
CA LEU A 209 -2.68 -9.91 -2.44
C LEU A 209 -2.56 -11.03 -3.50
N ASN A 210 -3.57 -11.22 -4.34
CA ASN A 210 -3.53 -12.19 -5.44
C ASN A 210 -2.71 -11.72 -6.65
N GLN A 211 -2.21 -10.48 -6.66
CA GLN A 211 -1.39 -9.98 -7.77
C GLN A 211 0.02 -10.59 -7.71
N PRO A 212 0.61 -11.05 -8.84
CA PRO A 212 1.83 -11.87 -8.83
C PRO A 212 3.05 -11.28 -8.10
N ALA A 213 3.21 -9.95 -8.15
CA ALA A 213 4.34 -9.25 -7.54
C ALA A 213 4.10 -8.87 -6.07
N VAL A 214 2.88 -8.99 -5.54
CA VAL A 214 2.52 -8.54 -4.19
C VAL A 214 2.78 -9.66 -3.18
N ALA A 215 3.63 -9.39 -2.19
CA ALA A 215 3.92 -10.32 -1.09
C ALA A 215 3.19 -9.97 0.20
N GLY A 216 2.65 -8.75 0.29
CA GLY A 216 1.90 -8.34 1.47
C GLY A 216 1.17 -7.02 1.31
N SER A 217 0.23 -6.78 2.24
CA SER A 217 -0.57 -5.57 2.31
C SER A 217 -0.62 -5.06 3.74
N MET A 218 -0.31 -3.78 3.93
CA MET A 218 -0.50 -3.06 5.18
C MET A 218 -1.95 -2.60 5.31
N VAL A 219 -2.58 -3.01 6.40
CA VAL A 219 -3.96 -2.65 6.74
C VAL A 219 -3.90 -1.88 8.06
N GLY A 220 -4.19 -0.58 8.00
CA GLY A 220 -4.25 0.27 9.18
C GLY A 220 -5.42 -0.14 10.08
N VAL A 221 -5.14 -0.32 11.36
CA VAL A 221 -6.13 -0.52 12.41
C VAL A 221 -6.10 0.66 13.38
N ARG A 222 -7.20 0.88 14.10
CA ARG A 222 -7.26 1.85 15.20
C ARG A 222 -7.82 1.12 16.40
N PHE A 223 -6.94 0.77 17.34
CA PHE A 223 -7.33 0.04 18.55
C PHE A 223 -8.44 0.81 19.31
N GLY A 224 -9.50 0.10 19.71
CA GLY A 224 -10.68 0.69 20.35
C GLY A 224 -11.70 1.37 19.42
N LEU A 225 -11.40 1.57 18.12
CA LEU A 225 -12.32 2.18 17.15
C LEU A 225 -12.66 1.26 15.97
N SER A 226 -11.68 0.50 15.49
CA SER A 226 -11.82 -0.39 14.33
C SER A 226 -10.79 -1.50 14.43
N GLU A 227 -11.17 -2.59 15.10
CA GLU A 227 -10.21 -3.66 15.42
C GLU A 227 -9.98 -4.62 14.24
N HIS A 228 -10.85 -4.66 13.21
CA HIS A 228 -10.72 -5.42 11.95
C HIS A 228 -10.16 -6.86 12.03
N VAL A 229 -10.00 -7.46 13.21
CA VAL A 229 -9.30 -8.73 13.41
C VAL A 229 -10.01 -9.86 12.65
N GLN A 230 -11.34 -9.85 12.66
CA GLN A 230 -12.15 -10.81 11.91
C GLN A 230 -11.97 -10.64 10.39
N ASP A 231 -11.98 -9.40 9.89
CA ASP A 231 -11.77 -9.10 8.47
C ASP A 231 -10.39 -9.55 8.00
N ILE A 232 -9.36 -9.28 8.81
CA ILE A 232 -7.96 -9.66 8.56
C ILE A 232 -7.81 -11.19 8.51
N ASN A 233 -8.37 -11.89 9.49
CA ASN A 233 -8.32 -13.36 9.53
C ASN A 233 -9.06 -14.02 8.36
N ALA A 234 -10.09 -13.35 7.82
CA ALA A 234 -10.85 -13.84 6.67
C ALA A 234 -10.11 -13.69 5.33
N VAL A 235 -9.09 -12.83 5.23
CA VAL A 235 -8.34 -12.59 3.98
C VAL A 235 -7.65 -13.85 3.47
N PHE A 236 -6.91 -14.54 4.33
CA PHE A 236 -6.11 -15.69 3.90
C PHE A 236 -6.94 -16.87 3.38
N PRO A 237 -8.01 -17.34 4.06
CA PRO A 237 -8.82 -18.46 3.57
C PRO A 237 -9.74 -18.09 2.40
N LEU A 238 -10.01 -16.79 2.15
CA LEU A 238 -10.81 -16.37 1.01
C LEU A 238 -10.16 -16.79 -0.31
N VAL A 239 -10.95 -17.31 -1.24
CA VAL A 239 -10.53 -17.62 -2.62
C VAL A 239 -11.49 -16.91 -3.55
N LEU A 240 -10.97 -15.96 -4.33
CA LEU A 240 -11.74 -15.29 -5.38
C LEU A 240 -11.70 -16.15 -6.63
N ASP A 241 -12.86 -16.50 -7.16
CA ASP A 241 -12.95 -17.22 -8.43
C ASP A 241 -12.79 -16.28 -9.62
N ASP A 242 -12.80 -16.83 -10.83
CA ASP A 242 -12.53 -16.05 -12.03
C ASP A 242 -13.66 -15.07 -12.36
N ASP A 243 -14.91 -15.39 -12.01
CA ASP A 243 -16.05 -14.47 -12.16
C ASP A 243 -15.91 -13.26 -11.22
N ASP A 244 -15.44 -13.49 -9.99
CA ASP A 244 -15.17 -12.41 -9.03
C ASP A 244 -14.08 -11.47 -9.56
N LYS A 245 -12.96 -12.03 -10.04
CA LYS A 245 -11.84 -11.27 -10.60
C LYS A 245 -12.28 -10.48 -11.84
N MET A 246 -12.97 -11.13 -12.77
CA MET A 246 -13.47 -10.49 -13.99
C MET A 246 -14.41 -9.33 -13.66
N SER A 247 -15.31 -9.51 -12.69
CA SER A 247 -16.23 -8.44 -12.26
C SER A 247 -15.48 -7.22 -11.71
N ILE A 248 -14.41 -7.44 -10.94
CA ILE A 248 -13.57 -6.35 -10.42
C ILE A 248 -12.80 -5.68 -11.56
N ASP A 249 -12.19 -6.46 -12.45
CA ASP A 249 -11.42 -5.97 -13.60
C ASP A 249 -12.27 -5.10 -14.52
N GLU A 250 -13.50 -5.52 -14.83
CA GLU A 250 -14.42 -4.79 -15.70
C GLU A 250 -14.76 -3.41 -15.15
N VAL A 251 -14.87 -3.26 -13.83
CA VAL A 251 -15.11 -1.96 -13.21
C VAL A 251 -13.81 -1.16 -13.11
N SER A 252 -12.70 -1.80 -12.72
CA SER A 252 -11.38 -1.17 -12.62
C SER A 252 -10.97 -0.48 -13.95
N LYS A 253 -11.18 -1.17 -15.07
CA LYS A 253 -10.87 -0.70 -16.44
C LYS A 253 -11.73 0.46 -16.94
N LYS A 254 -12.86 0.77 -16.29
CA LYS A 254 -13.70 1.93 -16.64
C LYS A 254 -13.13 3.25 -16.14
N GLY A 255 -12.21 3.20 -15.18
CA GLY A 255 -11.52 4.40 -14.73
C GLY A 255 -10.45 4.86 -15.72
N LYS A 256 -9.98 6.08 -15.50
CA LYS A 256 -8.92 6.72 -16.29
C LYS A 256 -7.57 6.09 -15.96
N ASP A 257 -6.66 6.20 -16.92
CA ASP A 257 -5.25 5.82 -16.76
C ASP A 257 -4.55 6.77 -15.78
N LEU A 258 -4.42 6.32 -14.53
CA LEU A 258 -3.76 7.09 -13.47
C LEU A 258 -2.26 7.27 -13.69
N ILE A 259 -1.59 6.39 -14.47
CA ILE A 259 -0.18 6.61 -14.83
C ILE A 259 -0.04 7.89 -15.65
N ARG A 260 -0.97 8.16 -16.58
CA ARG A 260 -0.94 9.39 -17.38
C ARG A 260 -1.28 10.64 -16.57
N ILE A 261 -2.14 10.51 -15.56
CA ILE A 261 -2.63 11.64 -14.76
C ILE A 261 -1.62 12.00 -13.67
N ILE A 262 -1.16 11.01 -12.91
CA ILE A 262 -0.35 11.22 -11.70
C ILE A 262 1.13 10.94 -11.99
N GLY A 263 1.42 9.91 -12.77
CA GLY A 263 2.75 9.36 -12.96
C GLY A 263 2.88 7.96 -12.37
N ASP A 264 4.10 7.47 -12.25
CA ASP A 264 4.40 6.15 -11.70
C ASP A 264 4.20 6.11 -10.17
N CYS A 265 4.41 4.95 -9.57
CA CYS A 265 4.34 4.73 -8.13
C CYS A 265 5.25 5.73 -7.39
N GLY A 266 4.71 6.39 -6.37
CA GLY A 266 5.41 7.41 -5.61
C GLY A 266 5.35 8.82 -6.21
N ASP A 267 4.97 9.00 -7.49
CA ASP A 267 4.91 10.33 -8.10
C ASP A 267 3.85 11.22 -7.45
N GLU A 268 2.86 10.63 -6.78
CA GLU A 268 1.85 11.35 -5.99
C GLU A 268 2.44 12.18 -4.84
N TYR A 269 3.65 11.86 -4.38
CA TYR A 269 4.39 12.65 -3.37
C TYR A 269 5.36 13.63 -4.00
N ARG A 270 5.51 13.59 -5.33
CA ARG A 270 6.55 14.32 -6.06
C ARG A 270 6.05 15.56 -6.77
N ARG A 271 4.75 15.64 -7.05
CA ARG A 271 4.09 16.78 -7.70
C ARG A 271 3.21 17.48 -6.68
N ALA A 272 3.81 18.33 -5.85
CA ALA A 272 3.11 19.31 -5.03
C ALA A 272 3.14 20.68 -5.74
#